data_AF-A0A9D6T4A5-F1
#
_entry.id   AF-A0A9D6T4A5-F1
#
_cell.length_a   1.000
_cell.length_b   1.000
_cell.length_c   1.000
_cell.angle_alpha   90.00
_cell.angle_beta   90.00
_cell.angle_gamma   90.00
#
_symmetry.space_group_name_H-M   'P 1'
#
loop_
_entity.id
_entity.type
_entity.pdbx_description
1 polymer ?
#
loop_
_entity_poly.entity_id
_entity_poly.type
_entity_poly.pdbx_seq_one_letter_code
_entity_poly.pdbx_strand_id
1 'polypeptide(L)'
;MLGPPRRICVDLCREISGRHSGFTLMELLVALGIFAISVGLIADLFLTASRQQARTIVLSRVQGDARLIMETIAREFREGTLDFRSGIPADVLALQTGDGEPLQLRRVLQGDLARPCPSGVAACMYIGRGSSVDTLAWAPLTSAEVDVDAFQFWRTPTLDPNVWDAGNNRYQSNEQPRVTVRLQLSAVGRPGERSIIEAQTTVVSRTYRR
;
A
#
# COMPACT_ATOMS: atom_id res chain seq x y z
N MET A 1 -0.16 68.67 56.00
CA MET A 1 -0.26 67.46 56.86
C MET A 1 -0.02 66.25 55.98
N LEU A 2 1.23 65.77 55.93
CA LEU A 2 1.67 64.60 55.17
C LEU A 2 1.95 63.49 56.19
N GLY A 3 1.14 62.43 56.17
CA GLY A 3 1.36 61.22 56.96
C GLY A 3 2.34 60.29 56.24
N PRO A 4 3.23 59.58 56.96
CA PRO A 4 4.29 58.78 56.34
C PRO A 4 3.77 57.45 55.74
N PRO A 5 4.48 56.89 54.75
CA PRO A 5 4.07 55.66 54.07
C PRO A 5 4.30 54.41 54.95
N ARG A 6 3.34 53.48 54.91
CA ARG A 6 3.38 52.19 55.60
C ARG A 6 4.42 51.26 54.95
N ARG A 7 5.28 50.72 55.80
CA ARG A 7 6.25 49.64 55.54
C ARG A 7 5.49 48.36 55.19
N ILE A 8 5.46 47.97 53.93
CA ILE A 8 4.93 46.66 53.49
C ILE A 8 5.99 45.84 52.73
N CYS A 9 7.05 46.47 52.20
CA CYS A 9 8.07 45.74 51.42
C CYS A 9 9.13 44.98 52.24
N VAL A 10 9.24 45.15 53.55
CA VAL A 10 10.38 44.58 54.32
C VAL A 10 10.09 43.17 54.85
N ASP A 11 8.84 42.83 55.11
CA ASP A 11 8.52 41.53 55.73
C ASP A 11 8.41 40.38 54.70
N LEU A 12 8.07 40.67 53.43
CA LEU A 12 8.00 39.62 52.41
C LEU A 12 9.38 39.07 52.00
N CYS A 13 10.45 39.86 52.14
CA CYS A 13 11.81 39.41 51.84
C CYS A 13 12.49 38.69 53.02
N ARG A 14 11.95 38.77 54.24
CA ARG A 14 12.60 38.19 55.43
C ARG A 14 12.29 36.70 55.61
N GLU A 15 11.23 36.20 54.99
CA GLU A 15 10.81 34.80 55.12
C GLU A 15 11.51 33.86 54.12
N ILE A 16 12.26 34.39 53.15
CA ILE A 16 13.09 33.59 52.23
C ILE A 16 14.52 33.38 52.79
N SER A 17 14.91 34.10 53.85
CA SER A 17 16.30 34.15 54.37
C SER A 17 16.57 33.19 55.54
N GLY A 18 15.78 32.10 55.64
CA GLY A 18 15.72 31.26 56.83
C GLY A 18 16.04 29.79 56.65
N ARG A 19 16.79 29.37 55.63
CA ARG A 19 17.39 28.01 55.56
C ARG A 19 18.41 27.93 54.42
N HIS A 20 19.69 28.09 54.75
CA HIS A 20 20.77 27.67 53.86
C HIS A 20 20.86 26.13 53.87
N SER A 21 20.01 25.45 53.11
CA SER A 21 20.27 24.06 52.71
C SER A 21 21.06 24.09 51.42
N GLY A 22 22.39 24.13 51.54
CA GLY A 22 23.27 23.89 50.41
C GLY A 22 23.09 22.44 49.93
N PHE A 23 23.00 22.24 48.62
CA PHE A 23 22.97 20.90 48.03
C PHE A 23 24.24 20.15 48.41
N THR A 24 24.08 18.90 48.87
CA THR A 24 25.24 18.04 49.08
C THR A 24 25.80 17.60 47.73
N LEU A 25 27.11 17.40 47.64
CA LEU A 25 27.75 16.89 46.43
C LEU A 25 27.14 15.54 46.00
N MET A 26 26.72 14.72 46.96
CA MET A 26 26.06 13.43 46.70
C MET A 26 24.68 13.61 46.03
N GLU A 27 23.90 14.59 46.46
CA GLU A 27 22.56 14.86 45.93
C GLU A 27 22.63 15.38 44.48
N LEU A 28 23.63 16.20 44.17
CA LEU A 28 23.92 16.63 42.80
C LEU A 28 24.29 15.44 41.90
N LEU A 29 25.13 14.52 42.37
CA LEU A 29 25.53 13.33 41.58
C LEU A 29 24.34 12.42 41.30
N VAL A 30 23.48 12.19 42.30
CA VAL A 30 22.26 11.38 42.13
C VAL A 30 21.30 12.04 41.14
N ALA A 31 21.09 13.36 41.24
CA ALA A 31 20.23 14.09 40.33
C ALA A 31 20.74 14.03 38.88
N LEU A 32 22.05 14.19 38.65
CA LEU A 32 22.66 14.06 37.33
C LEU A 32 22.54 12.65 36.78
N GLY A 33 22.72 11.62 37.61
CA GLY A 33 22.55 10.22 37.21
C GLY A 33 21.12 9.94 36.75
N ILE A 34 20.12 10.34 37.53
CA ILE A 34 18.70 10.15 37.19
C ILE A 34 18.34 10.94 35.93
N PHE A 35 18.82 12.18 35.80
CA PHE A 35 18.60 13.01 34.63
C PHE A 35 19.19 12.38 33.36
N ALA A 36 20.45 11.93 33.42
CA ALA A 36 21.12 11.30 32.29
C ALA A 36 20.39 10.03 31.82
N ILE A 37 19.96 9.18 32.77
CA ILE A 37 19.17 7.98 32.45
C ILE A 37 17.84 8.37 31.80
N SER A 38 17.13 9.35 32.37
CA SER A 38 15.83 9.80 31.86
C SER A 38 15.92 10.34 30.44
N VAL A 39 16.92 11.18 30.15
CA VAL A 39 17.17 11.72 28.81
C VAL A 39 17.50 10.59 27.82
N GLY A 40 18.29 9.60 28.25
CA GLY A 40 18.60 8.42 27.44
C GLY A 40 17.36 7.63 27.03
N LEU A 41 16.43 7.38 27.96
CA LEU A 41 15.18 6.67 27.68
C LEU A 41 14.28 7.46 26.71
N ILE A 42 14.18 8.78 26.88
CA ILE A 42 13.38 9.64 26.00
C ILE A 42 13.96 9.64 24.58
N ALA A 43 15.28 9.72 24.45
CA ALA A 43 15.95 9.70 23.15
C ALA A 43 15.72 8.37 22.40
N ASP A 44 15.83 7.23 23.10
CA ASP A 44 15.59 5.92 22.49
C ASP A 44 14.12 5.73 22.05
N LEU A 45 13.18 6.16 22.90
CA LEU A 45 11.76 6.15 22.56
C LEU A 45 11.48 6.99 21.30
N PHE A 46 12.07 8.17 21.21
CA PHE A 46 11.91 9.06 20.05
C PHE A 46 12.45 8.43 18.77
N LEU A 47 13.67 7.87 18.81
CA LEU A 47 14.29 7.21 17.66
C LEU A 47 13.48 6.00 17.20
N THR A 48 12.99 5.20 18.14
CA THR A 48 12.16 4.03 17.84
C THR A 48 10.83 4.45 17.23
N ALA A 49 10.14 5.44 17.81
CA ALA A 49 8.88 5.96 17.27
C ALA A 49 9.04 6.51 15.84
N SER A 50 10.10 7.27 15.58
CA SER A 50 10.41 7.81 14.25
C SER A 50 10.59 6.72 13.20
N ARG A 51 11.34 5.66 13.52
CA ARG A 51 11.53 4.51 12.62
C ARG A 51 10.22 3.78 12.32
N GLN A 52 9.35 3.64 13.32
CA GLN A 52 8.05 2.98 13.14
C GLN A 52 7.09 3.82 12.28
N GLN A 53 7.11 5.15 12.44
CA GLN A 53 6.31 6.07 11.61
C GLN A 53 6.73 5.96 10.14
N ALA A 54 8.04 5.99 9.86
CA ALA A 54 8.56 5.84 8.50
C ALA A 54 8.12 4.51 7.86
N ARG A 55 8.23 3.40 8.59
CA ARG A 55 7.77 2.08 8.11
C ARG A 55 6.27 2.03 7.85
N THR A 56 5.48 2.64 8.74
CA THR A 56 4.02 2.69 8.61
C THR A 56 3.60 3.47 7.36
N ILE A 57 4.26 4.59 7.06
CA ILE A 57 3.99 5.38 5.85
C ILE A 57 4.24 4.55 4.59
N VAL A 58 5.38 3.86 4.53
CA VAL A 58 5.74 3.01 3.39
C VAL A 58 4.73 1.86 3.22
N LEU A 59 4.39 1.16 4.31
CA LEU A 59 3.45 0.06 4.28
C LEU A 59 2.04 0.50 3.85
N SER A 60 1.60 1.67 4.33
CA SER A 60 0.32 2.28 3.95
C SER A 60 0.25 2.56 2.44
N ARG A 61 1.35 3.00 1.82
CA ARG A 61 1.43 3.22 0.36
C ARG A 61 1.29 1.91 -0.41
N VAL A 62 2.09 0.89 -0.06
CA VAL A 62 2.02 -0.43 -0.71
C VAL A 62 0.61 -1.03 -0.57
N GLN A 63 -0.01 -0.88 0.60
CA GLN A 63 -1.36 -1.37 0.85
C GLN A 63 -2.42 -0.61 0.05
N GLY A 64 -2.26 0.71 -0.10
CA GLY A 64 -3.10 1.55 -0.95
C GLY A 64 -3.08 1.09 -2.41
N ASP A 65 -1.89 0.87 -2.96
CA ASP A 65 -1.70 0.39 -4.34
C ASP A 65 -2.26 -1.04 -4.50
N ALA A 66 -2.02 -1.95 -3.55
CA ALA A 66 -2.60 -3.28 -3.56
C ALA A 66 -4.14 -3.23 -3.59
N ARG A 67 -4.75 -2.40 -2.75
CA ARG A 67 -6.20 -2.23 -2.71
C ARG A 67 -6.73 -1.66 -4.02
N LEU A 68 -6.07 -0.64 -4.57
CA LEU A 68 -6.46 -0.02 -5.83
C LEU A 68 -6.44 -1.02 -6.99
N ILE A 69 -5.38 -1.83 -7.10
CA ILE A 69 -5.24 -2.85 -8.13
C ILE A 69 -6.33 -3.91 -7.98
N MET A 70 -6.54 -4.42 -6.77
CA MET A 70 -7.54 -5.47 -6.52
C MET A 70 -8.97 -4.97 -6.73
N GLU A 71 -9.27 -3.74 -6.35
CA GLU A 71 -10.55 -3.09 -6.62
C GLU A 71 -10.77 -2.86 -8.12
N THR A 72 -9.74 -2.38 -8.82
CA THR A 72 -9.78 -2.21 -10.27
C THR A 72 -10.05 -3.56 -10.94
N ILE A 73 -9.28 -4.60 -10.63
CA ILE A 73 -9.51 -5.93 -11.22
C ILE A 73 -10.91 -6.44 -10.90
N ALA A 74 -11.36 -6.32 -9.64
CA ALA A 74 -12.68 -6.78 -9.25
C ALA A 74 -13.81 -6.03 -9.98
N ARG A 75 -13.66 -4.71 -10.20
CA ARG A 75 -14.62 -3.91 -10.97
C ARG A 75 -14.63 -4.33 -12.43
N GLU A 76 -13.47 -4.29 -13.10
CA GLU A 76 -13.35 -4.61 -14.53
C GLU A 76 -13.79 -6.06 -14.81
N PHE A 77 -13.53 -7.00 -13.90
CA PHE A 77 -13.97 -8.39 -14.04
C PHE A 77 -15.49 -8.60 -13.87
N ARG A 78 -16.11 -7.81 -12.99
CA ARG A 78 -17.57 -7.89 -12.76
C ARG A 78 -18.36 -7.30 -13.92
N GLU A 79 -17.83 -6.24 -14.53
CA GLU A 79 -18.46 -5.52 -15.64
C GLU A 79 -18.09 -6.10 -17.00
N GLY A 80 -16.91 -6.72 -17.11
CA GLY A 80 -16.41 -7.30 -18.33
C GLY A 80 -16.76 -8.78 -18.55
N THR A 81 -16.39 -9.25 -19.73
CA THR A 81 -16.36 -10.65 -20.11
C THR A 81 -14.92 -11.10 -20.27
N LEU A 82 -14.63 -12.35 -19.93
CA LEU A 82 -13.28 -12.90 -20.02
C LEU A 82 -12.92 -13.24 -21.46
N ASP A 83 -11.71 -12.89 -21.87
CA ASP A 83 -11.12 -13.45 -23.08
C ASP A 83 -10.40 -14.76 -22.76
N PHE A 84 -10.94 -15.88 -23.26
CA PHE A 84 -10.42 -17.23 -23.03
C PHE A 84 -9.24 -17.61 -23.95
N ARG A 85 -8.76 -16.70 -24.82
CA ARG A 85 -7.68 -16.97 -25.79
C ARG A 85 -6.29 -17.15 -25.16
N SER A 86 -6.04 -16.62 -23.96
CA SER A 86 -4.72 -16.66 -23.31
C SER A 86 -4.45 -17.98 -22.56
N GLY A 87 -3.20 -18.34 -22.29
CA GLY A 87 -2.86 -19.52 -21.45
C GLY A 87 -3.16 -19.32 -19.94
N ILE A 88 -3.02 -20.38 -19.13
CA ILE A 88 -3.11 -20.34 -17.65
C ILE A 88 -1.87 -21.04 -17.05
N PRO A 89 -1.21 -20.50 -16.01
CA PRO A 89 -1.39 -19.15 -15.46
C PRO A 89 -0.85 -18.10 -16.43
N ALA A 90 -1.41 -16.91 -16.39
CA ALA A 90 -0.95 -15.79 -17.20
C ALA A 90 -0.67 -14.56 -16.34
N ASP A 91 0.18 -13.71 -16.88
CA ASP A 91 0.67 -12.43 -16.40
C ASP A 91 -0.08 -11.24 -17.03
N VAL A 92 -0.94 -11.52 -18.01
CA VAL A 92 -1.84 -10.55 -18.65
C VAL A 92 -3.29 -10.99 -18.52
N LEU A 93 -4.06 -10.24 -17.75
CA LEU A 93 -5.51 -10.43 -17.64
C LEU A 93 -6.19 -9.65 -18.77
N ALA A 94 -6.74 -10.38 -19.74
CA ALA A 94 -7.50 -9.80 -20.86
C ALA A 94 -9.01 -9.95 -20.62
N LEU A 95 -9.71 -8.83 -20.77
CA LEU A 95 -11.14 -8.68 -20.59
C LEU A 95 -11.71 -7.93 -21.79
N GLN A 96 -13.00 -8.09 -22.03
CA GLN A 96 -13.78 -7.23 -22.92
C GLN A 96 -14.83 -6.51 -22.09
N THR A 97 -14.91 -5.19 -22.26
CA THR A 97 -15.90 -4.34 -21.59
C THR A 97 -17.31 -4.69 -22.09
N GLY A 98 -18.36 -4.21 -21.40
CA GLY A 98 -19.75 -4.40 -21.86
C GLY A 98 -20.01 -3.95 -23.31
N ASP A 99 -19.26 -2.94 -23.77
CA ASP A 99 -19.31 -2.38 -25.13
C ASP A 99 -18.51 -3.20 -26.16
N GLY A 100 -17.87 -4.31 -25.74
CA GLY A 100 -17.02 -5.15 -26.59
C GLY A 100 -15.57 -4.70 -26.68
N GLU A 101 -15.22 -3.58 -26.04
CA GLU A 101 -13.87 -3.01 -26.13
C GLU A 101 -12.84 -3.76 -25.28
N PRO A 102 -11.66 -4.10 -25.82
CA PRO A 102 -10.64 -4.82 -25.08
C PRO A 102 -10.04 -3.99 -23.95
N LEU A 103 -9.81 -4.69 -22.84
CA LEU A 103 -9.19 -4.18 -21.64
C LEU A 103 -8.13 -5.18 -21.17
N GLN A 104 -6.94 -4.70 -20.87
CA GLN A 104 -5.85 -5.56 -20.42
C GLN A 104 -5.18 -5.02 -19.17
N LEU A 105 -4.97 -5.88 -18.19
CA LEU A 105 -4.09 -5.60 -17.06
C LEU A 105 -2.83 -6.44 -17.21
N ARG A 106 -1.67 -5.81 -17.10
CA ARG A 106 -0.39 -6.51 -17.22
C ARG A 106 0.63 -5.99 -16.22
N ARG A 107 1.49 -6.90 -15.79
CA ARG A 107 2.74 -6.59 -15.13
C ARG A 107 3.80 -6.27 -16.18
N VAL A 108 4.58 -5.22 -15.97
CA VAL A 108 5.66 -4.80 -16.85
C VAL A 108 6.96 -4.77 -16.08
N LEU A 109 8.04 -5.29 -16.67
CA LEU A 109 9.37 -5.26 -16.09
C LEU A 109 10.10 -3.99 -16.52
N GLN A 110 10.99 -3.52 -15.66
CA GLN A 110 11.91 -2.42 -15.97
C GLN A 110 12.75 -2.77 -17.20
N GLY A 111 12.76 -1.88 -18.19
CA GLY A 111 13.45 -2.08 -19.47
C GLY A 111 12.52 -2.34 -20.66
N ASP A 112 11.21 -2.50 -20.44
CA ASP A 112 10.24 -2.40 -21.54
C ASP A 112 10.18 -0.95 -22.05
N LEU A 113 10.83 -0.70 -23.19
CA LEU A 113 10.94 0.62 -23.81
C LEU A 113 9.60 1.19 -24.26
N ALA A 114 8.59 0.34 -24.49
CA ALA A 114 7.27 0.80 -24.86
C ALA A 114 6.51 1.35 -23.65
N ARG A 115 6.78 0.85 -22.44
CA ARG A 115 6.06 1.19 -21.20
C ARG A 115 7.01 1.18 -20.01
N PRO A 116 7.84 2.22 -19.88
CA PRO A 116 8.86 2.26 -18.84
C PRO A 116 8.23 2.43 -17.47
N CYS A 117 8.58 1.55 -16.53
CA CYS A 117 8.31 1.78 -15.11
C CYS A 117 9.08 3.02 -14.61
N PRO A 118 8.59 3.68 -13.55
CA PRO A 118 9.33 4.76 -12.89
C PRO A 118 10.75 4.33 -12.49
N SER A 119 11.70 5.28 -12.47
CA SER A 119 13.09 4.98 -12.12
C SER A 119 13.21 4.39 -10.72
N GLY A 120 13.87 3.25 -10.60
CA GLY A 120 14.08 2.55 -9.33
C GLY A 120 13.03 1.47 -9.03
N VAL A 121 11.99 1.36 -9.86
CA VAL A 121 10.99 0.28 -9.81
C VAL A 121 11.40 -0.82 -10.79
N ALA A 122 11.57 -2.05 -10.29
CA ALA A 122 11.89 -3.23 -11.07
C ALA A 122 10.69 -3.75 -11.87
N ALA A 123 9.47 -3.59 -11.36
CA ALA A 123 8.24 -3.98 -12.07
C ALA A 123 7.02 -3.19 -11.61
N CYS A 124 6.14 -2.85 -12.54
CA CYS A 124 4.96 -2.02 -12.31
C CYS A 124 3.71 -2.58 -13.01
N MET A 125 2.52 -2.17 -12.58
CA MET A 125 1.25 -2.58 -13.21
C MET A 125 0.71 -1.49 -14.14
N TYR A 126 0.17 -1.92 -15.27
CA TYR A 126 -0.58 -1.06 -16.18
C TYR A 126 -1.96 -1.63 -16.49
N ILE A 127 -2.88 -0.71 -16.77
CA ILE A 127 -4.18 -1.00 -17.39
C ILE A 127 -4.22 -0.37 -18.78
N GLY A 128 -4.59 -1.16 -19.78
CA GLY A 128 -4.79 -0.74 -21.16
C GLY A 128 -6.26 -0.78 -21.51
N ARG A 129 -6.78 0.28 -22.12
CA ARG A 129 -8.14 0.33 -22.69
C ARG A 129 -8.10 0.88 -24.11
N GLY A 130 -8.92 0.38 -25.02
CA GLY A 130 -8.95 0.90 -26.38
C GLY A 130 -9.90 0.13 -27.27
N SER A 131 -9.94 0.51 -28.55
CA SER A 131 -10.83 -0.09 -29.54
C SER A 131 -10.35 -1.44 -30.11
N SER A 132 -9.09 -1.75 -29.88
CA SER A 132 -8.46 -3.00 -30.32
C SER A 132 -7.31 -3.34 -29.37
N VAL A 133 -6.90 -4.61 -29.35
CA VAL A 133 -5.78 -5.08 -28.51
C VAL A 133 -4.46 -4.40 -28.90
N ASP A 134 -4.32 -3.99 -30.16
CA ASP A 134 -3.11 -3.35 -30.69
C ASP A 134 -3.04 -1.84 -30.39
N THR A 135 -4.19 -1.21 -30.12
CA THR A 135 -4.31 0.26 -29.92
C THR A 135 -4.69 0.66 -28.49
N LEU A 136 -4.39 -0.20 -27.52
CA LEU A 136 -4.69 0.07 -26.11
C LEU A 136 -3.95 1.32 -25.60
N ALA A 137 -4.68 2.25 -24.99
CA ALA A 137 -4.14 3.37 -24.23
C ALA A 137 -3.79 2.90 -22.82
N TRP A 138 -2.50 2.96 -22.48
CA TRP A 138 -1.97 2.41 -21.23
C TRP A 138 -1.84 3.48 -20.16
N ALA A 139 -2.34 3.17 -18.96
CA ALA A 139 -2.21 4.01 -17.78
C ALA A 139 -1.55 3.20 -16.65
N PRO A 140 -0.61 3.80 -15.89
CA PRO A 140 0.00 3.13 -14.75
C PRO A 140 -1.04 2.97 -13.62
N LEU A 141 -1.02 1.81 -12.95
CA LEU A 141 -1.83 1.54 -11.76
C LEU A 141 -1.03 1.63 -10.46
N THR A 142 0.30 1.48 -10.55
CA THR A 142 1.22 1.51 -9.39
C THR A 142 1.98 2.81 -9.32
N SER A 143 2.28 3.25 -8.10
CA SER A 143 3.14 4.39 -7.83
C SER A 143 4.63 4.09 -8.09
N ALA A 144 5.47 5.13 -8.08
CA ALA A 144 6.91 5.04 -8.32
C ALA A 144 7.72 4.42 -7.16
N GLU A 145 7.09 4.11 -6.04
CA GLU A 145 7.74 3.57 -4.84
C GLU A 145 7.32 2.13 -4.54
N VAL A 146 6.54 1.51 -5.43
CA VAL A 146 5.99 0.16 -5.24
C VAL A 146 6.44 -0.74 -6.39
N ASP A 147 7.10 -1.82 -6.03
CA ASP A 147 7.49 -2.92 -6.89
C ASP A 147 6.39 -3.99 -6.93
N VAL A 148 6.09 -4.48 -8.14
CA VAL A 148 5.18 -5.61 -8.37
C VAL A 148 6.01 -6.88 -8.47
N ASP A 149 6.15 -7.60 -7.36
CA ASP A 149 6.95 -8.82 -7.31
C ASP A 149 6.29 -9.95 -8.10
N ALA A 150 4.97 -10.12 -7.93
CA ALA A 150 4.20 -11.15 -8.62
C ALA A 150 2.80 -10.68 -8.98
N PHE A 151 2.36 -11.06 -10.17
CA PHE A 151 0.97 -10.92 -10.62
C PHE A 151 0.61 -12.18 -11.42
N GLN A 152 -0.33 -12.95 -10.89
CA GLN A 152 -0.76 -14.21 -11.49
C GLN A 152 -2.28 -14.30 -11.38
N PHE A 153 -2.91 -14.88 -12.39
CA PHE A 153 -4.32 -15.21 -12.30
C PHE A 153 -4.62 -16.63 -12.79
N TRP A 154 -5.68 -17.18 -12.21
CA TRP A 154 -6.28 -18.44 -12.58
C TRP A 154 -7.74 -18.18 -12.91
N ARG A 155 -8.19 -18.63 -14.08
CA ARG A 155 -9.61 -18.56 -14.47
C ARG A 155 -10.27 -19.92 -14.33
N THR A 156 -11.56 -19.92 -14.03
CA THR A 156 -12.39 -21.10 -14.03
C THR A 156 -13.78 -20.72 -14.55
N PRO A 157 -14.37 -21.44 -15.51
CA PRO A 157 -13.86 -22.65 -16.18
C PRO A 157 -12.64 -22.39 -17.09
N THR A 158 -11.96 -23.45 -17.51
CA THR A 158 -10.84 -23.39 -18.49
C THR A 158 -11.33 -23.15 -19.92
N LEU A 159 -12.53 -23.65 -20.22
CA LEU A 159 -13.24 -23.50 -21.49
C LEU A 159 -14.22 -22.33 -21.43
N ASP A 160 -14.46 -21.66 -22.55
CA ASP A 160 -15.41 -20.54 -22.64
C ASP A 160 -16.85 -21.06 -22.46
N PRO A 161 -17.59 -20.60 -21.43
CA PRO A 161 -18.96 -21.03 -21.19
C PRO A 161 -19.96 -20.48 -22.20
N ASN A 162 -19.59 -19.48 -23.00
CA ASN A 162 -20.50 -18.86 -23.98
C ASN A 162 -20.45 -19.55 -25.35
N VAL A 163 -19.58 -20.54 -25.55
CA VAL A 163 -19.47 -21.26 -26.82
C VAL A 163 -20.43 -22.44 -26.83
N TRP A 164 -21.36 -22.42 -27.77
CA TRP A 164 -22.26 -23.54 -28.05
C TRP A 164 -21.55 -24.64 -28.82
N ASP A 165 -21.55 -25.86 -28.29
CA ASP A 165 -21.08 -27.06 -28.99
C ASP A 165 -22.26 -27.73 -29.71
N ALA A 166 -22.32 -27.51 -31.03
CA ALA A 166 -23.35 -28.08 -31.89
C ALA A 166 -23.31 -29.61 -31.97
N GLY A 167 -22.15 -30.25 -31.73
CA GLY A 167 -22.01 -31.69 -31.78
C GLY A 167 -22.64 -32.39 -30.57
N ASN A 168 -22.62 -31.75 -29.42
CA ASN A 168 -23.18 -32.27 -28.16
C ASN A 168 -24.48 -31.58 -27.73
N ASN A 169 -24.99 -30.64 -28.53
CA ASN A 169 -26.19 -29.84 -28.26
C ASN A 169 -26.19 -29.22 -26.84
N ARG A 170 -25.02 -28.71 -26.41
CA ARG A 170 -24.80 -28.11 -25.09
C ARG A 170 -23.70 -27.05 -25.16
N TYR A 171 -23.68 -26.12 -24.22
CA TYR A 171 -22.54 -25.23 -24.03
C TYR A 171 -21.33 -26.01 -23.52
N GLN A 172 -20.12 -25.58 -23.89
CA GLN A 172 -18.88 -26.23 -23.46
C GLN A 172 -18.67 -26.19 -21.95
N SER A 173 -19.21 -25.18 -21.28
CA SER A 173 -19.26 -25.10 -19.82
C SER A 173 -20.55 -24.42 -19.36
N ASN A 174 -21.12 -24.91 -18.26
CA ASN A 174 -22.30 -24.34 -17.60
C ASN A 174 -21.94 -23.72 -16.23
N GLU A 175 -20.66 -23.42 -16.02
CA GLU A 175 -20.17 -22.77 -14.80
C GLU A 175 -20.03 -21.25 -14.99
N GLN A 176 -20.39 -20.49 -13.95
CA GLN A 176 -20.15 -19.05 -13.93
C GLN A 176 -18.64 -18.76 -13.93
N PRO A 177 -18.13 -17.88 -14.84
CA PRO A 177 -16.74 -17.49 -14.85
C PRO A 177 -16.30 -16.83 -13.54
N ARG A 178 -15.17 -17.29 -13.01
CA ARG A 178 -14.48 -16.73 -11.85
C ARG A 178 -12.98 -16.65 -12.10
N VAL A 179 -12.34 -15.64 -11.54
CA VAL A 179 -10.89 -15.47 -11.59
C VAL A 179 -10.35 -15.32 -10.18
N THR A 180 -9.33 -16.11 -9.88
CA THR A 180 -8.49 -15.94 -8.70
C THR A 180 -7.25 -15.17 -9.10
N VAL A 181 -6.99 -14.06 -8.41
CA VAL A 181 -5.82 -13.21 -8.64
C VAL A 181 -4.92 -13.32 -7.42
N ARG A 182 -3.63 -13.51 -7.66
CA ARG A 182 -2.56 -13.36 -6.68
C ARG A 182 -1.70 -12.17 -7.06
N LEU A 183 -1.58 -11.24 -6.13
CA LEU A 183 -0.79 -10.02 -6.24
C LEU A 183 0.21 -9.98 -5.10
N GLN A 184 1.48 -9.77 -5.41
CA GLN A 184 2.53 -9.53 -4.44
C GLN A 184 3.21 -8.21 -4.78
N LEU A 185 3.20 -7.29 -3.83
CA LEU A 185 3.82 -5.98 -3.93
C LEU A 185 4.87 -5.80 -2.84
N SER A 186 5.90 -5.03 -3.13
CA SER A 186 6.85 -4.58 -2.13
C SER A 186 7.21 -3.11 -2.28
N ALA A 187 7.67 -2.49 -1.19
CA ALA A 187 8.23 -1.16 -1.26
C ALA A 187 9.61 -1.16 -1.94
N VAL A 188 9.85 -0.18 -2.81
CA VAL A 188 11.17 0.07 -3.39
C VAL A 188 12.15 0.40 -2.26
N GLY A 189 13.24 -0.37 -2.17
CA GLY A 189 14.22 -0.21 -1.10
C GLY A 189 15.26 -1.32 -1.04
N ARG A 190 16.16 -1.21 -0.06
CA ARG A 190 17.23 -2.20 0.15
C ARG A 190 16.65 -3.57 0.51
N PRO A 191 17.18 -4.67 -0.05
CA PRO A 191 16.78 -6.03 0.33
C PRO A 191 17.07 -6.24 1.82
N GLY A 192 16.03 -6.24 2.65
CA GLY A 192 16.11 -6.27 4.12
C GLY A 192 15.14 -5.32 4.82
N GLU A 193 14.70 -4.25 4.15
CA GLU A 193 13.70 -3.29 4.66
C GLU A 193 12.41 -3.26 3.82
N ARG A 194 12.28 -4.19 2.87
CA ARG A 194 11.11 -4.27 1.99
C ARG A 194 9.90 -4.77 2.77
N SER A 195 8.89 -3.92 2.89
CA SER A 195 7.56 -4.33 3.30
C SER A 195 6.91 -5.07 2.14
N ILE A 196 6.61 -6.36 2.32
CA ILE A 196 5.93 -7.19 1.32
C ILE A 196 4.45 -7.32 1.72
N ILE A 197 3.57 -7.12 0.75
CA ILE A 197 2.14 -7.37 0.89
C ILE A 197 1.74 -8.40 -0.15
N GLU A 198 1.11 -9.47 0.31
CA GLU A 198 0.51 -10.49 -0.54
C GLU A 198 -1.01 -10.42 -0.41
N ALA A 199 -1.69 -10.29 -1.54
CA ALA A 199 -3.12 -10.25 -1.64
C ALA A 199 -3.60 -11.32 -2.62
N GLN A 200 -4.58 -12.10 -2.19
CA GLN A 200 -5.26 -13.07 -3.03
C GLN A 200 -6.77 -12.84 -2.94
N THR A 201 -7.45 -12.83 -4.08
CA THR A 201 -8.92 -12.77 -4.11
C THR A 201 -9.48 -13.58 -5.26
N THR A 202 -10.72 -14.03 -5.11
CA THR A 202 -11.48 -14.65 -6.19
C THR A 202 -12.70 -13.81 -6.50
N VAL A 203 -12.83 -13.38 -7.75
CA VAL A 203 -13.95 -12.59 -8.24
C VAL A 203 -14.77 -13.45 -9.20
N VAL A 204 -16.10 -13.34 -9.11
CA VAL A 204 -17.05 -14.02 -10.00
C VAL A 204 -17.68 -12.98 -10.93
N SER A 205 -17.83 -13.30 -12.21
CA SER A 205 -18.43 -12.40 -13.20
C SER A 205 -19.92 -12.24 -12.90
N ARG A 206 -20.47 -11.04 -13.11
CA ARG A 206 -21.90 -10.75 -12.95
C ARG A 206 -22.65 -10.71 -14.29
N THR A 207 -21.94 -10.89 -15.39
CA THR A 207 -22.53 -10.88 -16.72
C THR A 207 -23.24 -12.21 -16.95
N TYR A 208 -24.57 -12.15 -17.07
CA TYR A 208 -25.39 -13.28 -17.47
C TYR A 208 -25.62 -13.20 -18.98
N ARG A 209 -24.66 -13.71 -19.76
CA ARG A 209 -24.84 -13.98 -21.20
C ARG A 209 -25.06 -15.48 -21.39
N ARG A 210 -25.95 -15.83 -22.30
CA ARG A 210 -26.12 -17.17 -22.87
C ARG A 210 -26.23 -17.02 -24.37
#